data_AF-A0A931BRG3-F1
#
_entry.id   AF-A0A931BRG3-F1
#
_cell.length_a   1.000
_cell.length_b   1.000
_cell.length_c   1.000
_cell.angle_alpha   90.00
_cell.angle_beta   90.00
_cell.angle_gamma   90.00
#
_symmetry.space_group_name_H-M   'P 1'
#
loop_
_entity.id
_entity.type
_entity.pdbx_description
1 polymer ?
#
loop_
_entity_poly.entity_id
_entity_poly.type
_entity_poly.pdbx_seq_one_letter_code
_entity_poly.pdbx_strand_id
1 'polypeptide(L)'
;MTAAKARGQQVTRSGLADVFGVALPTVDGWVRQGCPFLERGGRGREWKFSTADVMAWLRDKAVAEATGDVQADETELKRRKLAAETAKAELDLAKARGLVAPLDQVERMVSKAFAQVRAGMRNLPGRTVTQLIGETDERKFKTVLLHEIDQVLEALAAANLAEAEEAEDEETEDQE
;
A
#
# COMPACT_ATOMS: atom_id res chain seq x y z
N MET A 1 0.80 36.74 -41.64
CA MET A 1 0.77 37.32 -40.27
C MET A 1 -0.44 38.23 -40.19
N THR A 2 -1.55 37.72 -39.67
CA THR A 2 -2.83 38.42 -39.69
C THR A 2 -3.05 39.04 -38.30
N ALA A 3 -3.01 40.37 -38.24
CA ALA A 3 -3.25 41.15 -37.04
C ALA A 3 -4.67 40.89 -36.52
N ALA A 4 -4.80 40.11 -35.45
CA ALA A 4 -6.05 40.03 -34.71
C ALA A 4 -6.24 41.36 -33.95
N LYS A 5 -7.21 42.15 -34.42
CA LYS A 5 -7.70 43.38 -33.81
C LYS A 5 -7.88 43.18 -32.30
N ALA A 6 -7.13 43.95 -31.49
CA ALA A 6 -7.10 43.85 -30.04
C ALA A 6 -8.52 43.89 -29.44
N ARG A 7 -8.91 42.88 -28.66
CA ARG A 7 -10.18 42.86 -27.91
C ARG A 7 -10.10 43.66 -26.60
N GLY A 8 -8.92 44.14 -26.22
CA GLY A 8 -8.68 44.96 -25.04
C GLY A 8 -8.19 46.36 -25.38
N GLN A 9 -8.35 47.29 -24.45
CA GLN A 9 -7.81 48.64 -24.55
C GLN A 9 -6.29 48.57 -24.40
N GLN A 10 -5.57 49.26 -25.31
CA GLN A 10 -4.13 49.44 -25.16
C GLN A 10 -3.88 50.54 -24.13
N VAL A 11 -3.17 50.20 -23.06
CA VAL A 11 -2.92 51.11 -21.95
C VAL A 11 -1.43 51.17 -21.62
N THR A 12 -1.00 52.33 -21.13
CA THR A 12 0.31 52.51 -20.54
C THR A 12 0.35 51.88 -19.15
N ARG A 13 1.52 51.87 -18.52
CA ARG A 13 1.67 51.35 -17.15
C ARG A 13 0.76 52.07 -16.13
N SER A 14 0.59 53.38 -16.24
CA SER A 14 -0.35 54.15 -15.40
C SER A 14 -1.79 53.82 -15.74
N GLY A 15 -2.14 53.76 -17.02
CA GLY A 15 -3.49 53.36 -17.43
C GLY A 15 -3.85 51.93 -16.99
N LEU A 16 -2.90 51.01 -16.93
CA LEU A 16 -3.12 49.67 -16.39
C LEU A 16 -3.38 49.69 -14.89
N ALA A 17 -2.62 50.50 -14.14
CA ALA A 17 -2.84 50.69 -12.70
C ALA A 17 -4.24 51.25 -12.41
N ASP A 18 -4.68 52.24 -13.19
CA ASP A 18 -6.00 52.85 -13.05
C ASP A 18 -7.14 51.88 -13.40
N VAL A 19 -6.99 51.11 -14.49
CA VAL A 19 -8.01 50.14 -14.95
C VAL A 19 -8.21 49.01 -13.95
N PHE A 20 -7.13 48.51 -13.35
CA PHE A 20 -7.18 47.41 -12.38
C PHE A 20 -7.29 47.89 -10.93
N GLY A 21 -7.31 49.20 -10.69
CA GLY A 21 -7.41 49.78 -9.34
C GLY A 21 -6.23 49.44 -8.43
N VAL A 22 -5.03 49.26 -9.00
CA VAL A 22 -3.82 48.84 -8.26
C VAL A 22 -2.76 49.92 -8.28
N ALA A 23 -1.83 49.88 -7.33
CA ALA A 23 -0.70 50.80 -7.32
C ALA A 23 0.31 50.48 -8.44
N LEU A 24 0.99 51.51 -8.95
CA LEU A 24 2.05 51.37 -9.97
C LEU A 24 3.14 50.31 -9.63
N PRO A 25 3.58 50.14 -8.37
CA PRO A 25 4.53 49.08 -8.01
C PRO A 25 3.97 47.66 -8.16
N THR A 26 2.66 47.47 -8.02
CA THR A 26 1.99 46.18 -8.22
C THR A 26 2.06 45.76 -9.68
N VAL A 27 1.86 46.72 -10.60
CA VAL A 27 2.04 46.51 -12.04
C VAL A 27 3.49 46.13 -12.37
N ASP A 28 4.49 46.76 -11.74
CA ASP A 28 5.89 46.34 -11.89
C ASP A 28 6.12 44.91 -11.39
N GLY A 29 5.47 44.53 -10.30
CA GLY A 29 5.46 43.17 -9.79
C GLY A 29 4.95 42.18 -10.83
N TRP A 30 3.83 42.50 -11.49
CA TRP A 30 3.27 41.66 -12.55
C TRP A 30 4.21 41.53 -13.75
N VAL A 31 4.86 42.61 -14.18
CA VAL A 31 5.84 42.56 -15.27
C VAL A 31 7.02 41.66 -14.92
N ARG A 32 7.53 41.71 -13.68
CA ARG A 32 8.59 40.80 -13.21
C ARG A 32 8.13 39.33 -13.17
N GLN A 33 6.84 39.10 -12.93
CA GLN A 33 6.21 37.77 -12.90
C GLN A 33 5.82 37.25 -14.30
N GLY A 34 6.14 37.98 -15.37
CA GLY A 34 5.89 37.53 -16.74
C GLY A 34 4.56 37.99 -17.34
N CYS A 35 3.99 39.09 -16.85
CA CYS A 35 2.79 39.70 -17.41
C CYS A 35 2.94 39.98 -18.93
N PRO A 36 1.94 39.62 -19.75
CA PRO A 36 1.98 39.84 -21.20
C PRO A 36 1.98 41.34 -21.53
N PHE A 37 2.77 41.73 -22.53
CA PHE A 37 2.88 43.10 -23.02
C PHE A 37 2.94 43.14 -24.56
N LEU A 38 2.50 44.26 -25.15
CA LEU A 38 2.51 44.48 -26.60
C LEU A 38 3.81 45.15 -27.05
N GLU A 39 4.27 46.16 -26.30
CA GLU A 39 5.56 46.82 -26.54
C GLU A 39 6.34 46.94 -25.24
N ARG A 40 7.61 46.54 -25.30
CA ARG A 40 8.54 46.65 -24.18
C ARG A 40 8.99 48.09 -24.01
N GLY A 41 8.76 48.66 -22.83
CA GLY A 41 9.27 49.99 -22.51
C GLY A 41 10.78 50.01 -22.30
N GLY A 42 11.40 51.17 -22.56
CA GLY A 42 12.84 51.41 -22.46
C GLY A 42 13.16 52.91 -22.41
N ARG A 43 14.44 53.29 -22.51
CA ARG A 43 14.82 54.72 -22.55
C ARG A 43 14.18 55.41 -23.76
N GLY A 44 13.17 56.25 -23.49
CA GLY A 44 12.40 56.99 -24.50
C GLY A 44 11.21 56.24 -25.11
N ARG A 45 10.84 55.04 -24.61
CA ARG A 45 9.65 54.30 -25.07
C ARG A 45 8.80 53.85 -23.88
N GLU A 46 7.52 54.18 -23.91
CA GLU A 46 6.56 53.75 -22.90
C GLU A 46 6.12 52.30 -23.11
N TRP A 47 5.77 51.62 -22.00
CA TRP A 47 5.20 50.28 -22.05
C TRP A 47 3.78 50.32 -22.61
N LYS A 48 3.43 49.35 -23.46
CA LYS A 48 2.05 49.14 -23.91
C LYS A 48 1.55 47.76 -23.50
N PHE A 49 0.41 47.75 -22.83
CA PHE A 49 -0.28 46.55 -22.37
C PHE A 49 -1.65 46.43 -23.02
N SER A 50 -2.12 45.21 -23.19
CA SER A 50 -3.49 44.89 -23.58
C SER A 50 -4.26 44.46 -22.33
N THR A 51 -5.32 45.18 -21.97
CA THR A 51 -6.08 44.87 -20.74
C THR A 51 -6.70 43.46 -20.77
N ALA A 52 -7.08 42.97 -21.95
CA ALA A 52 -7.64 41.63 -22.12
C ALA A 52 -6.61 40.52 -21.83
N ASP A 53 -5.37 40.68 -22.30
CA ASP A 53 -4.32 39.67 -22.13
C ASP A 53 -3.83 39.64 -20.67
N VAL A 54 -3.74 40.81 -20.04
CA VAL A 54 -3.38 40.94 -18.61
C VAL A 54 -4.46 40.29 -17.73
N MET A 55 -5.75 40.50 -18.01
CA MET A 55 -6.84 39.88 -17.27
C MET A 55 -6.83 38.35 -17.40
N ALA A 56 -6.62 37.82 -18.61
CA ALA A 56 -6.54 36.38 -18.83
C ALA A 56 -5.38 35.77 -18.03
N TRP A 57 -4.21 36.38 -18.09
CA TRP A 57 -3.03 35.95 -17.33
C TRP A 57 -3.27 35.98 -15.81
N LEU A 58 -3.88 37.04 -15.27
CA LEU A 58 -4.21 37.12 -13.84
C LEU A 58 -5.18 36.04 -13.40
N ARG A 59 -6.19 35.71 -14.23
CA ARG A 59 -7.16 34.65 -13.93
C ARG A 59 -6.49 33.28 -13.90
N ASP A 60 -5.66 32.98 -14.90
CA ASP A 60 -4.98 31.68 -14.99
C ASP A 60 -4.00 31.50 -13.82
N LYS A 61 -3.32 32.59 -13.42
CA LYS A 61 -2.47 32.61 -12.23
C LYS A 61 -3.26 32.38 -10.93
N ALA A 62 -4.43 33.01 -10.78
CA ALA A 62 -5.28 32.83 -9.60
C ALA A 62 -5.84 31.40 -9.50
N VAL A 63 -6.18 30.78 -10.64
CA VAL A 63 -6.57 29.37 -10.67
C VAL A 63 -5.40 28.48 -10.27
N ALA A 64 -4.21 28.70 -10.84
CA ALA A 64 -3.01 27.93 -10.51
C ALA A 64 -2.61 28.06 -9.03
N GLU A 65 -2.68 29.25 -8.44
CA GLU A 65 -2.44 29.50 -7.01
C GLU A 65 -3.49 28.83 -6.11
N ALA A 66 -4.75 28.75 -6.56
CA ALA A 66 -5.83 28.10 -5.82
C ALA A 66 -5.78 26.55 -5.90
N THR A 67 -5.22 26.00 -6.98
CA THR A 67 -5.15 24.55 -7.23
C THR A 67 -3.77 23.92 -6.97
N GLY A 68 -2.77 24.73 -6.60
CA GLY A 68 -1.35 24.43 -6.80
C GLY A 68 -0.76 23.26 -6.01
N ASP A 69 -0.60 22.14 -6.70
CA ASP A 69 0.37 21.02 -6.51
C ASP A 69 0.35 20.24 -5.19
N VAL A 70 0.41 20.91 -4.03
CA VAL A 70 0.56 20.24 -2.73
C VAL A 70 -0.71 19.48 -2.34
N GLN A 71 -1.89 20.02 -2.65
CA GLN A 71 -3.15 19.33 -2.34
C GLN A 71 -3.39 18.11 -3.24
N ALA A 72 -2.94 18.14 -4.49
CA ALA A 72 -3.06 16.98 -5.39
C ALA A 72 -2.15 15.83 -4.90
N ASP A 73 -0.92 16.15 -4.49
CA ASP A 73 0.00 15.15 -3.92
C ASP A 73 -0.47 14.65 -2.55
N GLU A 74 -0.95 15.54 -1.67
CA GLU A 74 -1.43 15.16 -0.35
C GLU A 74 -2.69 14.28 -0.43
N THR A 75 -3.61 14.58 -1.36
CA THR A 75 -4.82 13.77 -1.56
C THR A 75 -4.50 12.40 -2.14
N GLU A 76 -3.57 12.29 -3.09
CA GLU A 76 -3.10 11.01 -3.63
C GLU A 76 -2.37 10.17 -2.56
N LEU A 77 -1.49 10.78 -1.77
CA LEU A 77 -0.82 10.10 -0.65
C LEU A 77 -1.81 9.61 0.40
N LYS A 78 -2.80 10.43 0.78
CA LYS A 78 -3.88 10.04 1.69
C LYS A 78 -4.71 8.89 1.12
N ARG A 79 -5.01 8.91 -0.18
CA ARG A 79 -5.75 7.83 -0.85
C ARG A 79 -4.98 6.52 -0.83
N ARG A 80 -3.66 6.54 -1.11
CA ARG A 80 -2.80 5.35 -1.03
C ARG A 80 -2.69 4.81 0.39
N LYS A 81 -2.53 5.70 1.37
CA LYS A 81 -2.49 5.32 2.79
C LYS A 81 -3.80 4.66 3.22
N LEU A 82 -4.93 5.27 2.89
CA LEU A 82 -6.26 4.72 3.21
C LEU A 82 -6.49 3.36 2.53
N ALA A 83 -6.05 3.19 1.28
CA ALA A 83 -6.13 1.90 0.59
C ALA A 83 -5.27 0.82 1.27
N ALA A 84 -4.05 1.16 1.69
CA ALA A 84 -3.17 0.24 2.42
C ALA A 84 -3.73 -0.11 3.81
N GLU A 85 -4.29 0.86 4.53
CA GLU A 85 -4.97 0.64 5.81
C GLU A 85 -6.19 -0.26 5.67
N THR A 86 -6.98 -0.07 4.61
CA THR A 86 -8.14 -0.92 4.30
C THR A 86 -7.69 -2.35 4.00
N ALA A 87 -6.67 -2.53 3.14
CA ALA A 87 -6.13 -3.85 2.82
C ALA A 87 -5.56 -4.56 4.06
N LYS A 88 -4.90 -3.82 4.95
CA LYS A 88 -4.42 -4.37 6.23
C LYS A 88 -5.59 -4.81 7.11
N ALA A 89 -6.63 -3.98 7.26
CA ALA A 89 -7.81 -4.32 8.05
C ALA A 89 -8.55 -5.54 7.48
N GLU A 90 -8.62 -5.69 6.16
CA GLU A 90 -9.17 -6.89 5.51
C GLU A 90 -8.33 -8.14 5.80
N LEU A 91 -7.01 -8.03 5.75
CA LEU A 91 -6.10 -9.13 6.11
C LEU A 91 -6.23 -9.52 7.59
N ASP A 92 -6.29 -8.54 8.49
CA ASP A 92 -6.44 -8.79 9.93
C ASP A 92 -7.80 -9.43 10.24
N LEU A 93 -8.86 -8.99 9.56
CA LEU A 93 -10.18 -9.61 9.64
C LEU A 93 -10.19 -11.04 9.05
N ALA A 94 -9.44 -11.29 7.99
CA ALA A 94 -9.27 -12.63 7.44
C ALA A 94 -8.48 -13.55 8.39
N LYS A 95 -7.44 -13.05 9.06
CA LYS A 95 -6.69 -13.77 10.11
C LYS A 95 -7.60 -14.12 11.28
N ALA A 96 -8.36 -13.14 11.78
CA ALA A 96 -9.30 -13.34 12.89
C ALA A 96 -10.42 -14.34 12.55
N ARG A 97 -10.78 -14.47 11.27
CA ARG A 97 -11.72 -15.49 10.78
C ARG A 97 -11.07 -16.86 10.52
N GLY A 98 -9.76 -17.00 10.71
CA GLY A 98 -9.01 -18.22 10.42
C GLY A 98 -8.91 -18.57 8.93
N LEU A 99 -9.11 -17.60 8.04
CA LEU A 99 -9.09 -17.82 6.58
C LEU A 99 -7.67 -17.72 5.99
N VAL A 100 -6.75 -17.08 6.70
CA VAL A 100 -5.35 -16.92 6.27
C VAL A 100 -4.41 -17.23 7.44
N ALA A 101 -3.34 -17.95 7.16
CA ALA A 101 -2.27 -18.27 8.09
C ALA A 101 -0.91 -17.89 7.48
N PRO A 102 0.10 -17.52 8.29
CA PRO A 102 1.47 -17.34 7.82
C PRO A 102 2.01 -18.62 7.17
N LEU A 103 2.71 -18.48 6.05
CA LEU A 103 3.19 -19.63 5.28
C LEU A 103 4.26 -20.43 6.03
N ASP A 104 5.13 -19.73 6.76
CA ASP A 104 6.16 -20.31 7.61
C ASP A 104 5.56 -21.15 8.75
N GLN A 105 4.45 -20.69 9.33
CA GLN A 105 3.69 -21.45 10.32
C GLN A 105 3.18 -22.77 9.73
N VAL A 106 2.52 -22.71 8.57
CA VAL A 106 2.01 -23.90 7.89
C VAL A 106 3.14 -24.86 7.53
N GLU A 107 4.28 -24.37 7.06
CA GLU A 107 5.45 -25.19 6.70
C GLU A 107 6.01 -25.95 7.91
N ARG A 108 6.14 -25.28 9.06
CA ARG A 108 6.57 -25.90 10.33
C ARG A 108 5.59 -26.95 10.82
N MET A 109 4.29 -26.62 10.86
CA MET A 109 3.24 -27.56 11.27
C MET A 109 3.23 -28.82 10.41
N VAL A 110 3.30 -28.66 9.08
CA VAL A 110 3.33 -29.78 8.13
C VAL A 110 4.60 -30.63 8.32
N SER A 111 5.75 -29.99 8.48
CA SER A 111 7.02 -30.70 8.73
C SER A 111 6.98 -31.51 10.03
N LYS A 112 6.42 -30.94 11.10
CA LYS A 112 6.24 -31.61 12.41
C LYS A 112 5.29 -32.80 12.31
N ALA A 113 4.17 -32.65 11.61
CA ALA A 113 3.22 -33.73 11.37
C ALA A 113 3.88 -34.91 10.65
N PHE A 114 4.60 -34.65 9.56
CA PHE A 114 5.32 -35.71 8.83
C PHE A 114 6.47 -36.33 9.62
N ALA A 115 7.15 -35.56 10.46
CA ALA A 115 8.18 -36.08 11.34
C ALA A 115 7.61 -37.07 12.37
N GLN A 116 6.44 -36.77 12.94
CA GLN A 116 5.73 -37.67 13.86
C GLN A 116 5.25 -38.95 13.17
N VAL A 117 4.64 -38.84 11.98
CA VAL A 117 4.26 -40.02 11.17
C VAL A 117 5.46 -40.93 10.93
N ARG A 118 6.59 -40.35 10.50
CA ARG A 118 7.83 -41.10 10.24
C ARG A 118 8.33 -41.80 11.51
N ALA A 119 8.27 -41.13 12.66
CA ALA A 119 8.67 -41.70 13.93
C ALA A 119 7.76 -42.87 14.35
N GLY A 120 6.43 -42.70 14.27
CA GLY A 120 5.46 -43.73 14.58
C GLY A 120 5.62 -44.97 13.71
N MET A 121 5.76 -44.79 12.39
CA MET A 121 6.00 -45.89 11.45
C MET A 121 7.29 -46.66 11.74
N ARG A 122 8.36 -45.97 12.16
CA ARG A 122 9.63 -46.64 12.56
C ARG A 122 9.50 -47.41 13.86
N ASN A 123 8.65 -46.98 14.78
CA ASN A 123 8.45 -47.63 16.07
C ASN A 123 7.48 -48.81 16.00
N LEU A 124 6.67 -48.89 14.94
CA LEU A 124 5.65 -49.92 14.76
C LEU A 124 6.18 -51.36 14.87
N PRO A 125 7.30 -51.75 14.22
CA PRO A 125 7.83 -53.11 14.35
C PRO A 125 8.19 -53.45 15.80
N GLY A 126 8.77 -52.50 16.55
CA GLY A 126 9.14 -52.73 17.95
C GLY A 126 7.94 -53.03 18.85
N ARG A 127 6.75 -52.53 18.48
CA ARG A 127 5.51 -52.66 19.26
C ARG A 127 4.67 -53.87 18.88
N THR A 128 4.75 -54.29 17.62
CA THR A 128 3.96 -55.42 17.10
C THR A 128 4.70 -56.76 17.18
N VAL A 129 6.04 -56.77 17.17
CA VAL A 129 6.83 -58.01 17.20
C VAL A 129 6.45 -58.89 18.40
N THR A 130 6.31 -58.34 19.60
CA THR A 130 5.96 -59.12 20.80
C THR A 130 4.59 -59.79 20.72
N GLN A 131 3.63 -59.18 20.01
CA GLN A 131 2.28 -59.71 19.83
C GLN A 131 2.18 -60.73 18.70
N LEU A 132 3.19 -60.80 17.83
CA LEU A 132 3.21 -61.63 16.63
C LEU A 132 4.19 -62.81 16.73
N ILE A 133 4.95 -62.94 17.83
CA ILE A 133 5.86 -64.08 18.03
C ILE A 133 5.08 -65.39 18.06
N GLY A 134 5.46 -66.32 17.19
CA GLY A 134 4.84 -67.65 17.09
C GLY A 134 3.48 -67.65 16.40
N GLU A 135 3.01 -66.50 15.91
CA GLU A 135 1.75 -66.40 15.19
C GLU A 135 1.90 -66.89 13.75
N THR A 136 0.87 -67.56 13.24
CA THR A 136 0.85 -68.11 11.87
C THR A 136 -0.42 -67.72 11.09
N ASP A 137 -1.44 -67.18 11.77
CA ASP A 137 -2.66 -66.69 11.13
C ASP A 137 -2.44 -65.29 10.53
N GLU A 138 -2.45 -65.22 9.20
CA GLU A 138 -2.36 -63.98 8.43
C GLU A 138 -3.42 -62.93 8.84
N ARG A 139 -4.63 -63.36 9.21
CA ARG A 139 -5.69 -62.43 9.64
C ARG A 139 -5.31 -61.69 10.91
N LYS A 140 -4.60 -62.36 11.80
CA LYS A 140 -4.15 -61.80 13.08
C LYS A 140 -2.99 -60.82 12.86
N PHE A 141 -2.05 -61.14 11.97
CA PHE A 141 -1.02 -60.19 11.52
C PHE A 141 -1.64 -58.88 11.02
N LYS A 142 -2.60 -58.99 10.10
CA LYS A 142 -3.27 -57.81 9.53
C LYS A 142 -4.00 -57.00 10.60
N THR A 143 -4.69 -57.66 11.52
CA THR A 143 -5.45 -57.00 12.60
C THR A 143 -4.52 -56.22 13.53
N VAL A 144 -3.43 -56.84 13.99
CA VAL A 144 -2.46 -56.21 14.90
C VAL A 144 -1.74 -55.04 14.23
N LEU A 145 -1.29 -55.22 12.98
CA LEU A 145 -0.60 -54.16 12.25
C LEU A 145 -1.51 -52.95 11.98
N LEU A 146 -2.74 -53.19 11.53
CA LEU A 146 -3.69 -52.09 11.29
C LEU A 146 -4.06 -51.38 12.59
N HIS A 147 -4.31 -52.11 13.67
CA HIS A 147 -4.59 -51.50 14.97
C HIS A 147 -3.46 -50.58 15.43
N GLU A 148 -2.21 -50.99 15.26
CA GLU A 148 -1.07 -50.15 15.63
C GLU A 148 -0.90 -48.93 14.71
N ILE A 149 -1.17 -49.08 13.41
CA ILE A 149 -1.21 -47.95 12.47
C ILE A 149 -2.28 -46.95 12.91
N ASP A 150 -3.48 -47.43 13.22
CA ASP A 150 -4.60 -46.59 13.65
C ASP A 150 -4.26 -45.84 14.94
N GLN A 151 -3.61 -46.49 15.92
CA GLN A 151 -3.14 -45.81 17.14
C GLN A 151 -2.12 -44.69 16.85
N VAL A 152 -1.18 -44.91 15.92
CA VAL A 152 -0.20 -43.89 15.53
C VAL A 152 -0.90 -42.71 14.83
N LEU A 153 -1.90 -42.98 13.98
CA LEU A 153 -2.66 -41.95 13.28
C LEU A 153 -3.59 -41.18 14.21
N GLU A 154 -4.22 -41.85 15.19
CA GLU A 154 -5.01 -41.19 16.24
C GLU A 154 -4.15 -40.29 17.12
N ALA A 155 -2.94 -40.73 17.49
CA ALA A 155 -2.00 -39.92 18.24
C ALA A 155 -1.57 -38.66 17.45
N LEU A 156 -1.40 -38.77 16.13
CA LEU A 156 -1.12 -37.63 15.26
C LEU A 156 -2.32 -36.67 15.19
N ALA A 157 -3.54 -37.20 15.08
CA ALA A 157 -4.75 -36.38 15.02
C ALA A 157 -5.04 -35.66 16.34
N ALA A 158 -4.70 -36.28 17.48
CA ALA A 158 -4.83 -35.70 18.81
C ALA A 158 -3.67 -34.76 19.17
N ALA A 159 -2.52 -34.87 18.50
CA ALA A 159 -1.43 -33.93 18.69
C ALA A 159 -1.87 -32.55 18.19
N ASN A 160 -2.10 -31.62 19.12
CA ASN A 160 -2.44 -30.26 18.75
C ASN A 160 -1.20 -29.58 18.17
N LEU A 161 -1.07 -29.63 16.84
CA LEU A 161 0.05 -29.06 16.11
C LEU A 161 0.10 -27.52 16.24
N ALA A 162 -1.01 -26.88 16.61
CA ALA A 162 -1.13 -25.43 16.75
C ALA A 162 -0.75 -24.92 18.16
N GLU A 163 -1.17 -25.59 19.23
CA GLU A 163 -0.86 -25.17 20.63
C GLU A 163 0.63 -25.25 20.96
N ALA A 164 1.39 -26.10 20.26
CA ALA A 164 2.81 -26.24 20.52
C ALA A 164 3.65 -25.04 20.03
N GLU A 165 3.08 -24.09 19.31
CA GLU A 165 3.75 -22.87 18.83
C GLU A 165 3.46 -21.64 19.71
N GLU A 166 2.26 -21.50 20.28
CA GLU A 166 1.94 -20.40 21.22
C GLU A 166 2.92 -20.35 22.40
N ALA A 167 3.40 -21.51 22.85
CA ALA A 167 4.41 -21.61 23.91
C ALA A 167 5.85 -21.26 23.46
N GLU A 168 6.16 -21.35 22.17
CA GLU A 168 7.50 -20.99 21.64
C GLU A 168 7.59 -19.50 21.29
N ASP A 169 6.49 -18.87 20.87
CA ASP A 169 6.45 -17.44 20.56
C ASP A 169 6.44 -16.58 21.84
N GLU A 170 5.74 -16.98 22.91
CA GLU A 170 5.75 -16.29 24.21
C GLU A 170 7.15 -16.20 24.85
N GLU A 171 8.03 -17.18 24.62
CA GLU A 171 9.40 -17.18 25.15
C GLU A 171 10.34 -16.19 24.42
N THR A 172 9.93 -15.67 23.25
CA THR A 172 10.75 -14.73 22.46
C THR A 172 10.47 -13.26 22.73
N GLU A 173 9.35 -12.90 23.38
CA GLU A 173 9.01 -11.50 23.70
C GLU A 173 9.67 -10.98 25.00
N ASP A 174 10.23 -11.87 25.84
CA ASP A 174 10.83 -11.51 27.14
C ASP A 174 12.35 -11.17 27.09
N GLN A 175 12.92 -10.97 25.89
CA GLN A 175 14.33 -10.58 25.72
C GLN A 175 14.51 -9.33 24.84
N GLU A 176 14.09 -8.16 25.32
CA GLU A 176 14.66 -6.85 24.92
C GLU A 176 14.92 -5.93 26.12
#